data_AF-A0A416G526-F1
#
_entry.id   AF-A0A416G526-F1
#
_cell.length_a   1.000
_cell.length_b   1.000
_cell.length_c   1.000
_cell.angle_alpha   90.00
_cell.angle_beta   90.00
_cell.angle_gamma   90.00
#
_symmetry.space_group_name_H-M   'P 1'
#
loop_
_entity.id
_entity.type
_entity.pdbx_description
1 polymer ?
#
loop_
_entity_poly.entity_id
_entity_poly.type
_entity_poly.pdbx_seq_one_letter_code
_entity_poly.pdbx_strand_id
1 'polypeptide(L)'
;MTKFSFNQAVPFEATHVGEVIKDELSARNMKQSELSELTGIQKSILNDVIKGKRSLTPEMALLLENALGISATYLMNIQTQYELDCAKQSERVVLQTKMLEIWNVLKDQVSIPFFRKAGIVRGNIIEDVKRIFEVFSVDNLDDFFGLKAEEMELSYYRKSEKVKTNPVDILSWKYYCYHLSKNDDSTLCTFDKGADTEMLARELNNVFKENKNTVNKTQEVLNKYGIRFLVVNKVGQVPVDGMSFWIGDTPTIVITERIASIDNFAFTTLHEVGHVFKHLTQNGKAMINLMEDKKNIEESEADEFALNATLPNAEWKKFMARTRDVVPYKIAPYIQTEADKHNVNPQLLFGRYKHDIGIYKIKNFFEAKIL
;
A
#
# COMPACT_ATOMS: atom_id res chain seq x y z
N MET A 1 34.36 -0.36 7.55
CA MET A 1 34.99 -0.75 6.28
C MET A 1 34.40 -2.07 5.84
N THR A 2 33.41 -2.03 4.95
CA THR A 2 32.78 -3.21 4.36
C THR A 2 33.85 -3.93 3.54
N LYS A 3 34.24 -5.13 3.95
CA LYS A 3 35.17 -5.97 3.17
C LYS A 3 34.49 -6.27 1.83
N PHE A 4 34.88 -5.58 0.78
CA PHE A 4 34.56 -5.98 -0.58
C PHE A 4 35.15 -7.38 -0.78
N SER A 5 34.29 -8.38 -0.92
CA SER A 5 34.72 -9.73 -1.30
C SER A 5 34.92 -9.72 -2.81
N PHE A 6 36.13 -10.00 -3.29
CA PHE A 6 36.41 -10.12 -4.73
C PHE A 6 35.47 -11.12 -5.44
N ASN A 7 34.91 -12.09 -4.70
CA ASN A 7 33.95 -13.05 -5.24
C ASN A 7 32.59 -12.44 -5.63
N GLN A 8 32.33 -11.17 -5.30
CA GLN A 8 31.10 -10.46 -5.65
C GLN A 8 31.28 -9.47 -6.81
N ALA A 9 32.50 -9.27 -7.31
CA ALA A 9 32.76 -8.39 -8.43
C ALA A 9 32.34 -9.07 -9.75
N VAL A 10 31.58 -8.36 -10.58
CA VAL A 10 31.35 -8.75 -11.98
C VAL A 10 32.49 -8.14 -12.79
N PRO A 11 33.29 -8.94 -13.52
CA PRO A 11 34.38 -8.40 -14.31
C PRO A 11 33.84 -7.54 -15.46
N PHE A 12 34.59 -6.49 -15.83
CA PHE A 12 34.28 -5.63 -16.98
C PHE A 12 34.32 -6.42 -18.29
N GLU A 13 35.25 -7.37 -18.40
CA GLU A 13 35.37 -8.31 -19.52
C GLU A 13 35.58 -9.71 -18.95
N ALA A 14 34.78 -10.68 -19.40
CA ALA A 14 34.88 -12.07 -18.94
C ALA A 14 35.97 -12.80 -19.75
N THR A 15 36.94 -13.41 -19.07
CA THR A 15 38.02 -14.18 -19.72
C THR A 15 37.51 -15.55 -20.17
N HIS A 16 37.46 -15.77 -21.48
CA HIS A 16 37.10 -17.09 -22.02
C HIS A 16 38.26 -18.08 -21.86
N VAL A 17 37.97 -19.37 -21.63
CA VAL A 17 39.02 -20.42 -21.53
C VAL A 17 39.88 -20.52 -22.79
N GLY A 18 39.32 -20.09 -23.92
CA GLY A 18 40.00 -19.99 -25.21
C GLY A 18 41.22 -19.06 -25.20
N GLU A 19 41.21 -18.01 -24.38
CA GLU A 19 42.35 -17.12 -24.20
C GLU A 19 43.49 -17.82 -23.48
N VAL A 20 43.18 -18.56 -22.40
CA VAL A 20 44.16 -19.37 -21.67
C VAL A 20 44.79 -20.44 -22.57
N ILE A 21 43.99 -21.11 -23.39
CA ILE A 21 44.49 -22.09 -24.37
C ILE A 21 45.39 -21.40 -25.41
N LYS A 22 45.03 -20.21 -25.87
CA LYS A 22 45.82 -19.44 -26.85
C LYS A 22 47.16 -18.97 -26.29
N ASP A 23 47.16 -18.49 -25.04
CA ASP A 23 48.37 -18.05 -24.35
C ASP A 23 49.31 -19.23 -24.10
N GLU A 24 48.76 -20.38 -23.70
CA GLU A 24 49.54 -21.61 -23.53
C GLU A 24 50.19 -22.08 -24.83
N LEU A 25 49.42 -22.09 -25.94
CA LEU A 25 49.96 -22.44 -27.26
C LEU A 25 51.10 -21.50 -27.68
N SER A 26 50.95 -20.21 -27.39
CA SER A 26 51.97 -19.21 -27.70
C SER A 26 53.23 -19.41 -26.86
N ALA A 27 53.08 -19.71 -25.56
CA ALA A 27 54.19 -20.00 -24.65
C ALA A 27 54.97 -21.26 -25.04
N ARG A 28 54.29 -22.27 -25.59
CA ARG A 28 54.90 -23.51 -26.10
C ARG A 28 55.41 -23.42 -27.53
N ASN A 29 55.21 -22.28 -28.19
CA ASN A 29 55.49 -22.09 -29.61
C ASN A 29 54.83 -23.18 -30.49
N MET A 30 53.61 -23.59 -30.11
CA MET A 30 52.84 -24.68 -30.71
C MET A 30 51.71 -24.13 -31.58
N LYS A 31 51.48 -24.74 -32.75
CA LYS A 31 50.39 -24.34 -33.65
C LYS A 31 49.08 -25.04 -33.27
N GLN A 32 47.94 -24.38 -33.53
CA GLN A 32 46.61 -24.99 -33.34
C GLN A 32 46.40 -26.28 -34.17
N SER A 33 47.07 -26.42 -35.32
CA SER A 33 47.06 -27.66 -36.10
C SER A 33 47.73 -28.82 -35.37
N GLU A 34 48.84 -28.55 -34.68
CA GLU A 34 49.57 -29.56 -33.92
C GLU A 34 48.73 -30.00 -32.70
N LEU A 35 48.07 -29.06 -32.02
CA LEU A 35 47.14 -29.39 -30.94
C LEU A 35 45.95 -30.23 -31.44
N SER A 36 45.43 -29.94 -32.65
CA SER A 36 44.36 -30.70 -33.28
C SER A 36 44.77 -32.15 -33.56
N GLU A 37 45.99 -32.36 -34.06
CA GLU A 37 46.54 -33.69 -34.31
C GLU A 37 46.78 -34.47 -33.01
N LEU A 38 47.29 -33.81 -31.96
CA LEU A 38 47.56 -34.44 -30.65
C LEU A 38 46.27 -34.84 -29.90
N THR A 39 45.25 -33.99 -29.94
CA THR A 39 44.00 -34.21 -29.19
C THR A 39 42.95 -34.98 -29.98
N GLY A 40 43.10 -35.08 -31.30
CA GLY A 40 42.06 -35.61 -32.20
C GLY A 40 40.85 -34.68 -32.38
N ILE A 41 40.83 -33.51 -31.74
CA ILE A 41 39.75 -32.52 -31.88
C ILE A 41 39.94 -31.80 -33.21
N GLN A 42 38.86 -31.66 -34.00
CA GLN A 42 38.94 -30.93 -35.27
C GLN A 42 39.43 -29.49 -35.07
N LYS A 43 40.35 -29.06 -35.93
CA LYS A 43 40.93 -27.70 -35.90
C LYS A 43 39.88 -26.59 -35.92
N SER A 44 38.78 -26.78 -36.65
CA SER A 44 37.64 -25.84 -36.67
C SER A 44 37.04 -25.66 -35.28
N ILE A 45 36.79 -26.76 -34.56
CA ILE A 45 36.22 -26.78 -33.21
C ILE A 45 37.19 -26.11 -32.22
N LEU A 46 38.48 -26.46 -32.26
CA LEU A 46 39.49 -25.80 -31.41
C LEU A 46 39.57 -24.30 -31.68
N ASN A 47 39.54 -23.88 -32.94
CA ASN A 47 39.53 -22.46 -33.29
C ASN A 47 38.26 -21.74 -32.78
N ASP A 48 37.09 -22.38 -32.82
CA ASP A 48 35.85 -21.80 -32.29
C ASP A 48 35.89 -21.66 -30.77
N VAL A 49 36.47 -22.63 -30.06
CA VAL A 49 36.70 -22.56 -28.60
C VAL A 49 37.70 -21.45 -28.27
N ILE A 50 38.82 -21.37 -28.99
CA ILE A 50 39.85 -20.33 -28.78
C ILE A 50 39.28 -18.93 -29.01
N LYS A 51 38.38 -18.76 -29.99
CA LYS A 51 37.72 -17.49 -30.30
C LYS A 51 36.52 -17.17 -29.42
N GLY A 52 36.18 -18.00 -28.43
CA GLY A 52 35.02 -17.77 -27.57
C GLY A 52 33.65 -17.98 -28.23
N LYS A 53 33.61 -18.59 -29.42
CA LYS A 53 32.36 -18.88 -30.15
C LYS A 53 31.68 -20.16 -29.68
N ARG A 54 32.42 -21.05 -29.01
CA ARG A 54 31.97 -22.35 -28.52
C ARG A 54 32.51 -22.59 -27.12
N SER A 55 31.66 -23.06 -26.22
CA SER A 55 32.07 -23.49 -24.88
C SER A 55 32.98 -24.72 -24.93
N LEU A 56 33.97 -24.77 -24.05
CA LEU A 56 34.75 -25.98 -23.80
C LEU A 56 33.87 -27.06 -23.15
N THR A 57 33.89 -28.26 -23.71
CA THR A 57 33.17 -29.41 -23.13
C THR A 57 34.07 -30.22 -22.19
N PRO A 58 33.53 -30.98 -21.23
CA PRO A 58 34.33 -31.82 -20.34
C PRO A 58 35.24 -32.81 -21.08
N GLU A 59 34.76 -33.38 -22.19
CA GLU A 59 35.56 -34.28 -23.04
C GLU A 59 36.76 -33.55 -23.65
N MET A 60 36.54 -32.36 -24.24
CA MET A 60 37.63 -31.54 -24.77
C MET A 60 38.61 -31.14 -23.68
N ALA A 61 38.14 -30.81 -22.47
CA ALA A 61 39.01 -30.45 -21.34
C ALA A 61 39.93 -31.61 -20.93
N LEU A 62 39.42 -32.84 -20.88
CA LEU A 62 40.23 -34.04 -20.60
C LEU A 62 41.27 -34.32 -21.71
N LEU A 63 40.88 -34.14 -22.97
CA LEU A 63 41.81 -34.28 -24.10
C LEU A 63 42.91 -33.22 -24.06
N LEU A 64 42.55 -31.97 -23.73
CA LEU A 64 43.51 -30.87 -23.55
C LEU A 64 44.41 -31.09 -22.33
N GLU A 65 43.91 -31.68 -21.24
CA GLU A 65 44.74 -32.04 -20.09
C GLU A 65 45.82 -33.05 -20.47
N ASN A 66 45.48 -34.07 -21.24
CA ASN A 66 46.46 -35.05 -21.70
C ASN A 66 47.48 -34.44 -22.69
N ALA A 67 47.08 -33.47 -23.51
CA ALA A 67 47.95 -32.86 -24.52
C ALA A 67 48.81 -31.71 -23.97
N LEU A 68 48.27 -30.89 -23.05
CA LEU A 68 48.90 -29.69 -22.53
C LEU A 68 49.35 -29.83 -21.07
N GLY A 69 48.90 -30.85 -20.34
CA GLY A 69 49.20 -31.00 -18.91
C GLY A 69 48.52 -29.95 -18.01
N ILE A 70 47.55 -29.20 -18.55
CA ILE A 70 46.72 -28.27 -17.77
C ILE A 70 45.50 -29.03 -17.27
N SER A 71 45.22 -28.99 -15.98
CA SER A 71 44.09 -29.70 -15.39
C SER A 71 42.77 -29.40 -16.11
N ALA A 72 42.02 -30.45 -16.50
CA ALA A 72 40.71 -30.29 -17.11
C ALA A 72 39.75 -29.54 -16.17
N THR A 73 39.84 -29.81 -14.86
CA THR A 73 39.08 -29.10 -13.82
C THR A 73 39.38 -27.61 -13.83
N TYR A 74 40.65 -27.22 -13.97
CA TYR A 74 41.04 -25.81 -14.02
C TYR A 74 40.45 -25.11 -15.25
N LEU A 75 40.57 -25.72 -16.44
CA LEU A 75 40.00 -25.19 -17.68
C LEU A 75 38.46 -25.09 -17.61
N MET A 76 37.79 -26.12 -17.08
CA MET A 76 36.34 -26.11 -16.89
C MET A 76 35.88 -25.04 -15.89
N ASN A 77 36.65 -24.77 -14.84
CA ASN A 77 36.35 -23.68 -13.90
C ASN A 77 36.39 -22.31 -14.59
N ILE A 78 37.39 -22.08 -15.45
CA ILE A 78 37.47 -20.83 -16.24
C ILE A 78 36.28 -20.72 -17.19
N GLN A 79 35.94 -21.79 -17.92
CA GLN A 79 34.78 -21.81 -18.81
C GLN A 79 33.48 -21.51 -18.04
N THR A 80 33.27 -22.17 -16.90
CA THR A 80 32.09 -21.98 -16.06
C THR A 80 32.02 -20.55 -15.53
N GLN A 81 33.16 -19.99 -15.09
CA GLN A 81 33.23 -18.63 -14.59
C GLN A 81 32.89 -17.60 -15.69
N TYR A 82 33.44 -17.78 -16.89
CA TYR A 82 33.09 -16.97 -18.06
C TYR A 82 31.58 -16.98 -18.34
N GLU A 83 30.97 -18.17 -18.40
CA GLU A 83 29.53 -18.31 -18.66
C GLU A 83 28.69 -17.64 -17.57
N LEU A 84 29.09 -17.77 -16.30
CA LEU A 84 28.44 -17.08 -15.18
C LEU A 84 28.57 -15.57 -15.29
N ASP A 85 29.73 -15.05 -15.65
CA ASP A 85 29.95 -13.61 -15.76
C ASP A 85 29.20 -13.01 -16.95
N CYS A 86 29.16 -13.69 -18.10
CA CYS A 86 28.27 -13.33 -19.20
C CYS A 86 26.80 -13.35 -18.78
N ALA A 87 26.36 -14.37 -18.02
CA ALA A 87 24.99 -14.45 -17.53
C ALA A 87 24.65 -13.32 -16.54
N LYS A 88 25.57 -12.95 -15.65
CA LYS A 88 25.41 -11.82 -14.72
C LYS A 88 25.27 -10.48 -15.44
N GLN A 89 25.94 -10.32 -16.58
CA GLN A 89 25.82 -9.12 -17.42
C GLN A 89 24.56 -9.10 -18.28
N SER A 90 23.83 -10.22 -18.39
CA SER A 90 22.58 -10.25 -19.14
C SER A 90 21.56 -9.27 -18.53
N GLU A 91 20.91 -8.47 -19.38
CA GLU A 91 19.98 -7.42 -18.96
C GLU A 91 18.89 -7.95 -18.02
N ARG A 92 18.37 -9.15 -18.30
CA ARG A 92 17.38 -9.82 -17.47
C ARG A 92 17.88 -10.11 -16.06
N VAL A 93 19.11 -10.61 -15.91
CA VAL A 93 19.68 -10.95 -14.60
C VAL A 93 20.00 -9.68 -13.83
N VAL A 94 20.57 -8.66 -14.50
CA VAL A 94 20.83 -7.35 -13.89
C VAL A 94 19.52 -6.74 -13.35
N LEU A 95 18.46 -6.72 -14.16
CA LEU A 95 17.17 -6.16 -13.77
C LEU A 95 16.54 -6.95 -12.61
N GLN A 96 16.53 -8.28 -12.66
CA GLN A 96 15.98 -9.08 -11.57
C GLN A 96 16.75 -8.90 -10.27
N THR A 97 18.09 -8.91 -10.31
CA THR A 97 18.93 -8.69 -9.12
C THR A 97 18.63 -7.34 -8.49
N LYS A 98 18.60 -6.27 -9.29
CA LYS A 98 18.26 -4.93 -8.82
C LYS A 98 16.85 -4.87 -8.18
N MET A 99 15.85 -5.47 -8.83
CA MET A 99 14.48 -5.47 -8.30
C MET A 99 14.34 -6.33 -7.03
N LEU A 100 15.12 -7.41 -6.91
CA LEU A 100 15.20 -8.23 -5.70
C LEU A 100 15.82 -7.46 -4.52
N GLU A 101 16.87 -6.69 -4.77
CA GLU A 101 17.47 -5.81 -3.76
C GLU A 101 16.46 -4.78 -3.27
N ILE A 102 15.76 -4.11 -4.21
CA ILE A 102 14.70 -3.16 -3.88
C ILE A 102 13.58 -3.81 -3.08
N TRP A 103 13.10 -4.97 -3.53
CA TRP A 103 12.05 -5.72 -2.85
C TRP A 103 12.44 -6.11 -1.42
N ASN A 104 13.69 -6.52 -1.21
CA ASN A 104 14.19 -6.89 0.11
C ASN A 104 14.18 -5.73 1.09
N VAL A 105 14.30 -4.50 0.60
CA VAL A 105 14.12 -3.31 1.42
C VAL A 105 12.63 -3.02 1.62
N LEU A 106 11.85 -2.94 0.53
CA LEU A 106 10.43 -2.53 0.58
C LEU A 106 9.58 -3.45 1.45
N LYS A 107 9.79 -4.76 1.43
CA LYS A 107 8.96 -5.74 2.16
C LYS A 107 8.87 -5.47 3.67
N ASP A 108 9.89 -4.80 4.24
CA ASP A 108 9.95 -4.43 5.66
C ASP A 108 9.49 -2.99 5.92
N GLN A 109 9.33 -2.19 4.86
CA GLN A 109 8.93 -0.78 4.93
C GLN A 109 7.45 -0.53 4.56
N VAL A 110 6.79 -1.50 3.91
CA VAL A 110 5.38 -1.44 3.50
C VAL A 110 4.59 -2.68 3.95
N SER A 111 3.27 -2.56 4.02
CA SER A 111 2.38 -3.65 4.44
C SER A 111 2.11 -4.63 3.30
N ILE A 112 3.00 -5.61 3.12
CA ILE A 112 2.83 -6.67 2.13
C ILE A 112 1.53 -7.49 2.31
N PRO A 113 1.11 -7.87 3.52
CA PRO A 113 -0.17 -8.59 3.69
C PRO A 113 -1.36 -7.79 3.15
N PHE A 114 -1.37 -6.49 3.39
CA PHE A 114 -2.40 -5.60 2.87
C PHE A 114 -2.33 -5.45 1.35
N PHE A 115 -1.15 -5.19 0.79
CA PHE A 115 -0.99 -5.07 -0.66
C PHE A 115 -1.28 -6.36 -1.43
N ARG A 116 -1.12 -7.53 -0.82
CA ARG A 116 -1.61 -8.79 -1.38
C ARG A 116 -3.14 -8.83 -1.42
N LYS A 117 -3.81 -8.43 -0.33
CA LYS A 117 -5.27 -8.38 -0.27
C LYS A 117 -5.85 -7.35 -1.25
N ALA A 118 -5.18 -6.21 -1.39
CA ALA A 118 -5.54 -5.14 -2.32
C ALA A 118 -5.22 -5.48 -3.79
N GLY A 119 -4.53 -6.60 -4.06
CA GLY A 119 -4.16 -7.00 -5.42
C GLY A 119 -3.05 -6.16 -6.06
N ILE A 120 -2.26 -5.42 -5.27
CA ILE A 120 -1.06 -4.70 -5.71
C ILE A 120 0.10 -5.69 -5.88
N VAL A 121 0.32 -6.55 -4.87
CA VAL A 121 1.35 -7.60 -4.89
C VAL A 121 0.75 -8.90 -5.39
N ARG A 122 1.26 -9.42 -6.52
CA ARG A 122 0.72 -10.61 -7.20
C ARG A 122 1.74 -11.74 -7.40
N GLY A 123 3.00 -11.53 -6.99
CA GLY A 123 4.06 -12.55 -7.01
C GLY A 123 5.11 -12.36 -8.12
N ASN A 124 4.97 -11.36 -8.99
CA ASN A 124 6.03 -10.98 -9.93
C ASN A 124 6.77 -9.78 -9.37
N ILE A 125 7.99 -9.98 -8.87
CA ILE A 125 8.77 -8.98 -8.13
C ILE A 125 8.98 -7.69 -8.94
N ILE A 126 9.28 -7.81 -10.24
CA ILE A 126 9.52 -6.63 -11.09
C ILE A 126 8.26 -5.77 -11.14
N GLU A 127 7.12 -6.39 -11.41
CA GLU A 127 5.84 -5.70 -11.52
C GLU A 127 5.30 -5.25 -10.16
N ASP A 128 5.53 -6.03 -9.12
CA ASP A 128 5.09 -5.72 -7.76
C ASP A 128 5.85 -4.51 -7.21
N VAL A 129 7.16 -4.41 -7.43
CA VAL A 129 7.96 -3.22 -7.07
C VAL A 129 7.45 -1.99 -7.81
N LYS A 130 7.22 -2.08 -9.13
CA LYS A 130 6.68 -0.98 -9.93
C LYS A 130 5.32 -0.50 -9.41
N ARG A 131 4.39 -1.42 -9.14
CA ARG A 131 3.06 -1.07 -8.60
C ARG A 131 3.14 -0.46 -7.21
N ILE A 132 4.06 -0.93 -6.36
CA ILE A 132 4.28 -0.29 -5.04
C ILE A 132 4.76 1.14 -5.25
N PHE A 133 5.77 1.35 -6.08
CA PHE A 133 6.27 2.70 -6.43
C PHE A 133 5.17 3.60 -7.00
N GLU A 134 4.31 3.06 -7.87
CA GLU A 134 3.13 3.76 -8.39
C GLU A 134 2.13 4.16 -7.29
N VAL A 135 1.88 3.27 -6.32
CA VAL A 135 1.01 3.56 -5.16
C VAL A 135 1.57 4.73 -4.34
N PHE A 136 2.88 4.77 -4.13
CA PHE A 136 3.55 5.87 -3.41
C PHE A 136 3.83 7.09 -4.28
N SER A 137 3.59 7.02 -5.60
CA SER A 137 3.94 8.06 -6.56
C SER A 137 5.43 8.47 -6.51
N VAL A 138 6.31 7.46 -6.46
CA VAL A 138 7.77 7.60 -6.40
C VAL A 138 8.46 6.78 -7.50
N ASP A 139 9.65 7.17 -7.92
CA ASP A 139 10.36 6.47 -9.01
C ASP A 139 11.43 5.49 -8.51
N ASN A 140 11.93 5.72 -7.30
CA ASN A 140 13.02 4.92 -6.73
C ASN A 140 12.96 4.85 -5.19
N LEU A 141 13.91 4.11 -4.60
CA LEU A 141 13.99 3.93 -3.14
C LEU A 141 14.32 5.22 -2.39
N ASP A 142 15.15 6.09 -2.95
CA ASP A 142 15.55 7.33 -2.27
C ASP A 142 14.35 8.28 -2.15
N ASP A 143 13.55 8.41 -3.22
CA ASP A 143 12.30 9.17 -3.21
C ASP A 143 11.31 8.58 -2.18
N PHE A 144 11.19 7.25 -2.13
CA PHE A 144 10.35 6.56 -1.15
C PHE A 144 10.78 6.87 0.30
N PHE A 145 12.09 6.87 0.58
CA PHE A 145 12.60 7.18 1.91
C PHE A 145 12.48 8.67 2.24
N GLY A 146 12.64 9.56 1.27
CA GLY A 146 12.37 11.00 1.43
C GLY A 146 10.93 11.25 1.86
N LEU A 147 9.98 10.69 1.11
CA LEU A 147 8.56 10.75 1.41
C LEU A 147 8.24 10.17 2.81
N LYS A 148 8.82 9.02 3.14
CA LYS A 148 8.63 8.41 4.46
C LYS A 148 9.18 9.27 5.60
N ALA A 149 10.32 9.93 5.39
CA ALA A 149 10.91 10.82 6.40
C ALA A 149 10.01 12.02 6.67
N GLU A 150 9.48 12.66 5.62
CA GLU A 150 8.52 13.77 5.75
C GLU A 150 7.27 13.33 6.54
N GLU A 151 6.71 12.15 6.23
CA GLU A 151 5.56 11.59 6.94
C GLU A 151 5.85 11.25 8.41
N MET A 152 7.09 10.88 8.74
CA MET A 152 7.50 10.61 10.12
C MET A 152 7.67 11.87 10.96
N GLU A 153 8.01 13.00 10.34
CA GLU A 153 8.03 14.32 11.00
C GLU A 153 6.62 14.87 11.24
N LEU A 154 5.66 14.44 10.42
CA LEU A 154 4.24 14.76 10.54
C LEU A 154 3.59 13.88 11.63
N SER A 155 3.34 14.50 12.78
CA SER A 155 2.44 14.19 13.92
C SER A 155 1.84 12.78 14.16
N TYR A 156 1.52 11.95 13.16
CA TYR A 156 0.99 10.58 13.29
C TYR A 156 1.93 9.66 14.07
N TYR A 157 3.24 9.91 14.02
CA TYR A 157 4.25 9.12 14.73
C TYR A 157 4.54 9.61 16.16
N ARG A 158 4.05 10.80 16.55
CA ARG A 158 4.33 11.39 17.88
C ARG A 158 3.23 11.13 18.91
N LYS A 159 2.10 10.52 18.54
CA LYS A 159 0.97 10.32 19.45
C LYS A 159 0.78 8.85 19.81
N SER A 160 1.01 8.60 21.11
CA SER A 160 0.63 7.45 21.93
C SER A 160 1.62 6.27 22.02
N GLU A 161 2.32 6.21 23.16
CA GLU A 161 3.09 5.06 23.67
C GLU A 161 2.24 3.80 23.93
N LYS A 162 0.90 3.87 23.77
CA LYS A 162 -0.04 2.79 24.09
C LYS A 162 -0.70 2.13 22.88
N VAL A 163 -0.49 2.67 21.68
CA VAL A 163 -1.17 2.23 20.47
C VAL A 163 -0.39 1.09 19.80
N LYS A 164 -1.02 -0.09 19.66
CA LYS A 164 -0.49 -1.28 18.94
C LYS A 164 -0.49 -1.11 17.41
N THR A 165 -0.51 0.11 16.91
CA THR A 165 -0.73 0.37 15.48
C THR A 165 0.61 0.47 14.79
N ASN A 166 0.86 -0.44 13.85
CA ASN A 166 2.08 -0.44 13.06
C ASN A 166 2.08 0.76 12.11
N PRO A 167 3.01 1.72 12.24
CA PRO A 167 3.00 2.90 11.38
C PRO A 167 3.20 2.58 9.90
N VAL A 168 3.86 1.46 9.59
CA VAL A 168 3.98 0.93 8.22
C VAL A 168 2.62 0.61 7.60
N ASP A 169 1.69 0.08 8.40
CA ASP A 169 0.34 -0.24 7.94
C ASP A 169 -0.44 1.04 7.64
N ILE A 170 -0.40 2.04 8.53
CA ILE A 170 -1.05 3.35 8.30
C ILE A 170 -0.52 4.00 7.03
N LEU A 171 0.81 4.07 6.88
CA LEU A 171 1.46 4.68 5.72
C LEU A 171 1.03 3.96 4.43
N SER A 172 1.07 2.63 4.42
CA SER A 172 0.71 1.82 3.25
C SER A 172 -0.75 2.00 2.86
N TRP A 173 -1.64 2.08 3.85
CA TRP A 173 -3.06 2.30 3.62
C TRP A 173 -3.37 3.72 3.14
N LYS A 174 -2.75 4.73 3.74
CA LYS A 174 -2.87 6.15 3.34
C LYS A 174 -2.53 6.34 1.86
N TYR A 175 -1.35 5.88 1.45
CA TYR A 175 -0.90 6.03 0.06
C TYR A 175 -1.70 5.15 -0.92
N TYR A 176 -2.19 3.99 -0.48
CA TYR A 176 -3.15 3.22 -1.27
C TYR A 176 -4.45 3.98 -1.51
N CYS A 177 -4.96 4.70 -0.50
CA CYS A 177 -6.14 5.55 -0.67
C CYS A 177 -5.89 6.73 -1.62
N TYR A 178 -4.70 7.33 -1.57
CA TYR A 178 -4.30 8.35 -2.55
C TYR A 178 -4.26 7.78 -3.97
N HIS A 179 -3.65 6.61 -4.14
CA HIS A 179 -3.60 5.92 -5.43
C HIS A 179 -5.00 5.63 -5.98
N LEU A 180 -5.91 5.11 -5.15
CA LEU A 180 -7.30 4.86 -5.55
C LEU A 180 -8.04 6.14 -5.93
N SER A 181 -7.88 7.22 -5.15
CA SER A 181 -8.52 8.49 -5.45
C SER A 181 -8.00 9.13 -6.74
N LYS A 182 -6.68 9.02 -7.01
CA LYS A 182 -6.08 9.50 -8.27
C LYS A 182 -6.56 8.74 -9.50
N ASN A 183 -6.83 7.44 -9.34
CA ASN A 183 -7.23 6.54 -10.43
C ASN A 183 -8.76 6.31 -10.51
N ASP A 184 -9.55 7.03 -9.72
CA ASP A 184 -11.00 6.95 -9.79
C ASP A 184 -11.51 7.93 -10.87
N ASP A 185 -12.29 7.41 -11.80
CA ASP A 185 -12.80 8.15 -12.97
C ASP A 185 -14.23 8.68 -12.73
N SER A 186 -14.69 8.68 -11.47
CA SER A 186 -16.01 9.17 -11.09
C SER A 186 -16.20 10.64 -11.51
N THR A 187 -17.36 10.95 -12.09
CA THR A 187 -17.73 12.32 -12.44
C THR A 187 -18.23 13.05 -11.20
N LEU A 188 -17.60 14.18 -10.87
CA LEU A 188 -17.88 14.98 -9.67
C LEU A 188 -18.27 16.40 -10.08
N CYS A 189 -19.15 17.02 -9.29
CA CYS A 189 -19.36 18.46 -9.39
C CYS A 189 -18.13 19.23 -8.85
N THR A 190 -18.04 20.53 -9.14
CA THR A 190 -17.02 21.37 -8.52
C THR A 190 -17.31 21.52 -7.04
N PHE A 191 -16.32 21.23 -6.20
CA PHE A 191 -16.45 21.42 -4.76
C PHE A 191 -16.56 22.92 -4.42
N ASP A 192 -17.52 23.25 -3.58
CA ASP A 192 -17.71 24.59 -3.02
C ASP A 192 -17.66 24.53 -1.49
N LYS A 193 -16.67 25.20 -0.90
CA LYS A 193 -16.52 25.27 0.56
C LYS A 193 -17.66 26.04 1.23
N GLY A 194 -18.35 26.91 0.49
CA GLY A 194 -19.55 27.63 0.92
C GLY A 194 -20.87 26.88 0.68
N ALA A 195 -20.82 25.63 0.21
CA ALA A 195 -22.02 24.84 -0.04
C ALA A 195 -22.88 24.67 1.22
N ASP A 196 -24.18 24.46 1.02
CA ASP A 196 -25.13 24.24 2.10
C ASP A 196 -24.87 22.87 2.78
N THR A 197 -24.03 22.90 3.81
CA THR A 197 -23.68 21.73 4.62
C THR A 197 -24.88 21.16 5.38
N GLU A 198 -25.90 21.96 5.69
CA GLU A 198 -27.13 21.46 6.31
C GLU A 198 -27.94 20.64 5.30
N MET A 199 -28.06 21.11 4.06
CA MET A 199 -28.73 20.36 2.99
C MET A 199 -27.99 19.06 2.69
N LEU A 200 -26.66 19.08 2.60
CA LEU A 200 -25.84 17.87 2.44
C LEU A 200 -26.10 16.88 3.58
N ALA A 201 -26.06 17.33 4.83
CA ALA A 201 -26.33 16.50 5.99
C ALA A 201 -27.75 15.91 5.95
N ARG A 202 -28.76 16.68 5.51
CA ARG A 202 -30.14 16.17 5.36
C ARG A 202 -30.24 15.11 4.26
N GLU A 203 -29.60 15.31 3.11
CA GLU A 203 -29.56 14.30 2.03
C GLU A 203 -28.90 13.00 2.50
N LEU A 204 -27.77 13.09 3.21
CA LEU A 204 -27.10 11.92 3.80
C LEU A 204 -27.96 11.22 4.84
N ASN A 205 -28.60 11.96 5.75
CA ASN A 205 -29.50 11.37 6.75
C ASN A 205 -30.69 10.64 6.11
N ASN A 206 -31.21 11.13 4.97
CA ASN A 206 -32.26 10.42 4.22
C ASN A 206 -31.75 9.08 3.68
N VAL A 207 -30.52 9.05 3.14
CA VAL A 207 -29.87 7.79 2.71
C VAL A 207 -29.70 6.83 3.88
N PHE A 208 -29.19 7.30 5.02
CA PHE A 208 -28.99 6.46 6.21
C PHE A 208 -30.31 5.97 6.80
N LYS A 209 -31.38 6.75 6.71
CA LYS A 209 -32.73 6.34 7.14
C LYS A 209 -33.32 5.27 6.22
N GLU A 210 -33.19 5.45 4.90
CA GLU A 210 -33.67 4.45 3.95
C GLU A 210 -32.89 3.13 4.10
N ASN A 211 -31.57 3.23 4.33
CA ASN A 211 -30.64 2.12 4.50
C ASN A 211 -30.85 1.06 3.41
N LYS A 212 -30.64 1.45 2.14
CA LYS A 212 -30.72 0.58 0.96
C LYS A 212 -29.72 1.07 -0.08
N ASN A 213 -28.85 0.17 -0.55
CA ASN A 213 -27.75 0.54 -1.44
C ASN A 213 -26.95 1.72 -0.84
N THR A 214 -26.78 1.70 0.47
CA THR A 214 -26.47 2.88 1.30
C THR A 214 -25.12 3.48 0.92
N VAL A 215 -24.12 2.64 0.69
CA VAL A 215 -22.76 3.07 0.30
C VAL A 215 -22.78 3.82 -1.03
N ASN A 216 -23.43 3.26 -2.05
CA ASN A 216 -23.49 3.86 -3.38
C ASN A 216 -24.30 5.17 -3.36
N LYS A 217 -25.44 5.20 -2.68
CA LYS A 217 -26.23 6.45 -2.53
C LYS A 217 -25.47 7.52 -1.75
N THR A 218 -24.67 7.13 -0.75
CA THR A 218 -23.78 8.04 -0.01
C THR A 218 -22.74 8.65 -0.96
N GLN A 219 -22.14 7.83 -1.81
CA GLN A 219 -21.22 8.29 -2.86
C GLN A 219 -21.90 9.25 -3.83
N GLU A 220 -23.10 8.93 -4.32
CA GLU A 220 -23.87 9.81 -5.22
C GLU A 220 -24.14 11.19 -4.62
N VAL A 221 -24.56 11.23 -3.35
CA VAL A 221 -24.79 12.49 -2.62
C VAL A 221 -23.48 13.26 -2.50
N LEU A 222 -22.40 12.65 -2.01
CA LEU A 222 -21.12 13.35 -1.84
C LEU A 222 -20.54 13.85 -3.18
N ASN A 223 -20.65 13.05 -4.25
CA ASN A 223 -20.18 13.40 -5.59
C ASN A 223 -20.88 14.66 -6.13
N LYS A 224 -22.17 14.82 -5.85
CA LYS A 224 -22.95 16.03 -6.20
C LYS A 224 -22.42 17.30 -5.52
N TYR A 225 -21.80 17.17 -4.35
CA TYR A 225 -21.13 18.28 -3.66
C TYR A 225 -19.64 18.38 -3.99
N GLY A 226 -19.16 17.62 -4.99
CA GLY A 226 -17.75 17.62 -5.41
C GLY A 226 -16.81 16.91 -4.44
N ILE A 227 -17.34 16.05 -3.57
CA ILE A 227 -16.56 15.27 -2.63
C ILE A 227 -16.48 13.83 -3.13
N ARG A 228 -15.28 13.35 -3.42
CA ARG A 228 -15.07 11.96 -3.80
C ARG A 228 -15.22 11.05 -2.58
N PHE A 229 -15.95 9.95 -2.72
CA PHE A 229 -16.16 8.99 -1.63
C PHE A 229 -15.73 7.60 -2.03
N LEU A 230 -14.86 6.98 -1.23
CA LEU A 230 -14.36 5.62 -1.45
C LEU A 230 -14.52 4.78 -0.19
N VAL A 231 -14.82 3.48 -0.39
CA VAL A 231 -14.79 2.50 0.70
C VAL A 231 -13.63 1.55 0.47
N VAL A 232 -12.72 1.48 1.44
CA VAL A 232 -11.46 0.74 1.31
C VAL A 232 -11.32 -0.31 2.41
N ASN A 233 -10.77 -1.45 2.06
CA ASN A 233 -10.43 -2.49 3.02
C ASN A 233 -9.53 -1.96 4.16
N LYS A 234 -9.79 -2.41 5.39
CA LYS A 234 -8.90 -2.07 6.51
C LYS A 234 -7.51 -2.65 6.32
N VAL A 235 -6.51 -1.97 6.89
CA VAL A 235 -5.13 -2.46 6.97
C VAL A 235 -4.89 -3.14 8.33
N GLY A 236 -4.45 -4.40 8.32
CA GLY A 236 -4.05 -5.13 9.54
C GLY A 236 -5.02 -5.04 10.72
N GLN A 237 -4.49 -4.68 11.88
CA GLN A 237 -5.23 -4.42 13.13
C GLN A 237 -5.39 -2.92 13.43
N VAL A 238 -5.12 -2.06 12.44
CA VAL A 238 -5.14 -0.62 12.60
C VAL A 238 -6.59 -0.13 12.79
N PRO A 239 -6.89 0.62 13.86
CA PRO A 239 -8.24 1.14 14.13
C PRO A 239 -8.46 2.48 13.40
N VAL A 240 -8.31 2.48 12.06
CA VAL A 240 -8.70 3.62 11.23
C VAL A 240 -10.14 3.44 10.80
N ASP A 241 -10.99 4.43 11.07
CA ASP A 241 -12.39 4.41 10.65
C ASP A 241 -12.59 5.16 9.34
N GLY A 242 -11.89 6.29 9.17
CA GLY A 242 -11.96 7.13 7.99
C GLY A 242 -10.72 8.01 7.80
N MET A 243 -10.62 8.58 6.61
CA MET A 243 -9.59 9.56 6.26
C MET A 243 -10.13 10.56 5.23
N SER A 244 -9.80 11.82 5.39
CA SER A 244 -10.12 12.90 4.45
C SER A 244 -8.88 13.64 3.97
N PHE A 245 -8.81 13.95 2.68
CA PHE A 245 -7.64 14.58 2.04
C PHE A 245 -8.01 15.24 0.71
N TRP A 246 -7.12 16.05 0.13
CA TRP A 246 -7.27 16.60 -1.22
C TRP A 246 -6.41 15.85 -2.23
N ILE A 247 -6.95 15.67 -3.44
CA ILE A 247 -6.18 15.38 -4.65
C ILE A 247 -6.56 16.41 -5.71
N GLY A 248 -5.60 17.24 -6.10
CA GLY A 248 -5.85 18.40 -6.97
C GLY A 248 -6.92 19.30 -6.35
N ASP A 249 -8.01 19.50 -7.09
CA ASP A 249 -9.11 20.38 -6.70
C ASP A 249 -10.30 19.62 -6.09
N THR A 250 -10.09 18.35 -5.72
CA THR A 250 -11.14 17.47 -5.23
C THR A 250 -10.84 16.97 -3.81
N PRO A 251 -11.68 17.30 -2.81
CA PRO A 251 -11.63 16.63 -1.52
C PRO A 251 -12.13 15.19 -1.66
N THR A 252 -11.44 14.27 -0.99
CA THR A 252 -11.77 12.86 -0.93
C THR A 252 -12.01 12.44 0.51
N ILE A 253 -13.08 11.69 0.72
CA ILE A 253 -13.38 10.96 1.95
C ILE A 253 -13.22 9.47 1.68
N VAL A 254 -12.49 8.80 2.54
CA VAL A 254 -12.32 7.35 2.52
C VAL A 254 -12.80 6.77 3.83
N ILE A 255 -13.61 5.72 3.77
CA ILE A 255 -14.10 4.99 4.93
C ILE A 255 -13.69 3.53 4.84
N THR A 256 -13.49 2.88 5.97
CA THR A 256 -13.13 1.45 5.97
C THR A 256 -14.34 0.52 5.78
N GLU A 257 -14.17 -0.57 5.01
CA GLU A 257 -15.22 -1.57 4.74
C GLU A 257 -15.81 -2.26 5.99
N ARG A 258 -15.09 -2.24 7.12
CA ARG A 258 -15.45 -3.02 8.31
C ARG A 258 -16.32 -2.24 9.30
N ILE A 259 -16.90 -1.12 8.89
CA ILE A 259 -17.85 -0.44 9.75
C ILE A 259 -19.04 -1.36 10.00
N ALA A 260 -19.11 -1.87 11.23
CA ALA A 260 -19.97 -2.98 11.60
C ALA A 260 -21.45 -2.59 11.62
N SER A 261 -21.75 -1.30 11.65
CA SER A 261 -23.11 -0.82 11.79
C SER A 261 -23.36 0.54 11.12
N ILE A 262 -24.61 0.74 10.70
CA ILE A 262 -25.06 1.95 10.03
C ILE A 262 -24.86 3.23 10.88
N ASP A 263 -24.93 3.13 12.21
CA ASP A 263 -24.65 4.23 13.12
C ASP A 263 -23.18 4.68 13.08
N ASN A 264 -22.25 3.73 13.10
CA ASN A 264 -20.83 4.05 12.94
C ASN A 264 -20.56 4.59 11.53
N PHE A 265 -21.22 4.05 10.49
CA PHE A 265 -20.98 4.47 9.11
C PHE A 265 -21.44 5.90 8.88
N ALA A 266 -22.65 6.21 9.34
CA ALA A 266 -23.21 7.55 9.27
C ALA A 266 -22.37 8.54 10.08
N PHE A 267 -21.98 8.17 11.31
CA PHE A 267 -21.15 9.04 12.16
C PHE A 267 -19.80 9.32 11.51
N THR A 268 -19.05 8.30 11.08
CA THR A 268 -17.75 8.47 10.42
C THR A 268 -17.88 9.29 9.15
N THR A 269 -18.90 9.02 8.31
CA THR A 269 -19.14 9.80 7.08
C THR A 269 -19.35 11.28 7.38
N LEU A 270 -20.23 11.59 8.34
CA LEU A 270 -20.52 12.98 8.70
C LEU A 270 -19.34 13.65 9.41
N HIS A 271 -18.54 12.90 10.17
CA HIS A 271 -17.32 13.37 10.81
C HIS A 271 -16.28 13.78 9.76
N GLU A 272 -16.03 12.94 8.75
CA GLU A 272 -15.12 13.27 7.65
C GLU A 272 -15.64 14.45 6.80
N VAL A 273 -16.96 14.56 6.60
CA VAL A 273 -17.57 15.76 6.00
C VAL A 273 -17.26 17.00 6.85
N GLY A 274 -17.35 16.89 8.17
CA GLY A 274 -16.94 17.95 9.10
C GLY A 274 -15.49 18.40 8.87
N HIS A 275 -14.55 17.46 8.72
CA HIS A 275 -13.16 17.78 8.36
C HIS A 275 -13.04 18.48 7.02
N VAL A 276 -13.70 17.97 5.97
CA VAL A 276 -13.66 18.56 4.62
C VAL A 276 -14.06 20.04 4.64
N PHE A 277 -15.14 20.40 5.34
CA PHE A 277 -15.64 21.79 5.34
C PHE A 277 -14.93 22.70 6.35
N LYS A 278 -14.57 22.19 7.53
CA LYS A 278 -14.01 23.05 8.59
C LYS A 278 -12.49 23.14 8.58
N HIS A 279 -11.80 22.03 8.34
CA HIS A 279 -10.37 21.91 8.63
C HIS A 279 -9.52 21.71 7.37
N LEU A 280 -10.09 21.07 6.35
CA LEU A 280 -9.34 20.66 5.17
C LEU A 280 -9.07 21.85 4.23
N THR A 281 -7.88 21.85 3.63
CA THR A 281 -7.41 22.87 2.66
C THR A 281 -6.76 22.18 1.47
N GLN A 282 -6.81 22.80 0.29
CA GLN A 282 -6.43 22.23 -1.02
C GLN A 282 -4.97 21.79 -1.15
N ASN A 283 -4.09 22.23 -0.23
CA ASN A 283 -2.70 21.75 -0.07
C ASN A 283 -2.40 21.41 1.40
N GLY A 284 -3.44 21.10 2.16
CA GLY A 284 -3.37 20.79 3.58
C GLY A 284 -2.96 19.35 3.83
N LYS A 285 -2.68 19.05 5.10
CA LYS A 285 -2.43 17.69 5.56
C LYS A 285 -3.72 16.89 5.51
N ALA A 286 -3.61 15.59 5.19
CA ALA A 286 -4.70 14.65 5.37
C ALA A 286 -5.14 14.58 6.83
N MET A 287 -6.41 14.29 7.06
CA MET A 287 -6.97 14.02 8.39
C MET A 287 -7.29 12.53 8.45
N ILE A 288 -6.73 11.83 9.44
CA ILE A 288 -6.94 10.38 9.62
C ILE A 288 -7.63 10.19 10.96
N ASN A 289 -8.82 9.63 10.94
CA ASN A 289 -9.58 9.36 12.16
C ASN A 289 -9.12 8.01 12.78
N LEU A 290 -8.41 8.11 13.90
CA LEU A 290 -7.92 6.98 14.71
C LEU A 290 -8.75 6.88 16.01
N MET A 291 -9.33 5.71 16.29
CA MET A 291 -10.27 5.50 17.40
C MET A 291 -9.79 5.90 18.82
N GLU A 292 -8.48 6.06 19.06
CA GLU A 292 -7.91 6.25 20.42
C GLU A 292 -7.13 7.55 20.60
N ASP A 293 -7.28 8.52 19.69
CA ASP A 293 -6.51 9.76 19.76
C ASP A 293 -6.94 10.71 20.87
N LYS A 294 -5.96 11.40 21.49
CA LYS A 294 -6.23 12.58 22.32
C LYS A 294 -6.90 13.63 21.42
N LYS A 295 -8.20 13.84 21.63
CA LYS A 295 -9.01 14.84 20.91
C LYS A 295 -8.30 16.20 20.91
N ASN A 296 -7.86 16.62 19.73
CA ASN A 296 -7.50 18.02 19.49
C ASN A 296 -8.79 18.80 19.20
N ILE A 297 -8.65 20.11 18.95
CA ILE A 297 -9.77 20.99 18.67
C ILE A 297 -10.50 20.54 17.39
N GLU A 298 -9.75 20.21 16.34
CA GLU A 298 -10.27 19.79 15.03
C GLU A 298 -11.14 18.51 15.13
N GLU A 299 -10.66 17.46 15.78
CA GLU A 299 -11.43 16.22 16.01
C GLU A 299 -12.72 16.50 16.81
N SER A 300 -12.65 17.41 17.79
CA SER A 300 -13.82 17.79 18.59
C SER A 300 -14.86 18.56 17.77
N GLU A 301 -14.41 19.44 16.87
CA GLU A 301 -15.27 20.20 15.97
C GLU A 301 -15.92 19.35 14.88
N ALA A 302 -15.22 18.31 14.41
CA ALA A 302 -15.75 17.31 13.48
C ALA A 302 -16.77 16.38 14.14
N ASP A 303 -16.48 15.90 15.36
CA ASP A 303 -17.44 15.16 16.18
C ASP A 303 -18.71 15.98 16.43
N GLU A 304 -18.56 17.24 16.82
CA GLU A 304 -19.71 18.12 17.05
C GLU A 304 -20.52 18.34 15.77
N PHE A 305 -19.86 18.47 14.61
CA PHE A 305 -20.55 18.55 13.33
C PHE A 305 -21.37 17.29 13.06
N ALA A 306 -20.78 16.10 13.19
CA ALA A 306 -21.47 14.83 12.94
C ALA A 306 -22.67 14.60 13.88
N LEU A 307 -22.50 14.90 15.16
CA LEU A 307 -23.57 14.77 16.14
C LEU A 307 -24.72 15.74 15.88
N ASN A 308 -24.43 17.01 15.55
CA ASN A 308 -25.46 17.99 15.25
C ASN A 308 -26.15 17.74 13.90
N ALA A 309 -25.42 17.20 12.92
CA ALA A 309 -25.97 16.81 11.62
C ALA A 309 -27.03 15.72 11.74
N THR A 310 -26.87 14.77 12.67
CA THR A 310 -27.89 13.73 12.92
C THR A 310 -29.03 14.25 13.78
N LEU A 311 -28.74 14.81 14.95
CA LEU A 311 -29.73 15.44 15.81
C LEU A 311 -29.08 16.59 16.59
N PRO A 312 -29.59 17.83 16.45
CA PRO A 312 -29.03 18.98 17.15
C PRO A 312 -28.87 18.74 18.65
N ASN A 313 -27.72 19.11 19.20
CA ASN A 313 -27.35 18.91 20.60
C ASN A 313 -28.41 19.44 21.58
N ALA A 314 -29.11 20.51 21.22
CA ALA A 314 -30.20 21.06 22.02
C ALA A 314 -31.40 20.08 22.15
N GLU A 315 -31.80 19.44 21.04
CA GLU A 315 -32.88 18.45 21.04
C GLU A 315 -32.44 17.15 21.71
N TRP A 316 -31.19 16.72 21.47
CA TRP A 316 -30.63 15.54 22.15
C TRP A 316 -30.58 15.70 23.67
N LYS A 317 -30.19 16.87 24.18
CA LYS A 317 -30.20 17.16 25.62
C LYS A 317 -31.61 17.10 26.20
N LYS A 318 -32.63 17.59 25.49
CA LYS A 318 -34.04 17.47 25.90
C LYS A 318 -34.50 16.01 25.95
N PHE A 319 -34.12 15.21 24.94
CA PHE A 319 -34.39 13.78 24.91
C PHE A 319 -33.77 13.07 26.13
N MET A 320 -32.47 13.26 26.35
CA MET A 320 -31.74 12.64 27.47
C MET A 320 -32.31 13.05 28.84
N ALA A 321 -32.73 14.31 29.00
CA ALA A 321 -33.38 14.77 30.22
C ALA A 321 -34.74 14.08 30.46
N ARG A 322 -35.56 13.91 29.41
CA ARG A 322 -36.86 13.23 29.48
C ARG A 322 -36.72 11.74 29.77
N THR A 323 -35.64 11.10 29.33
CA THR A 323 -35.42 9.66 29.49
C THR A 323 -34.44 9.31 30.60
N ARG A 324 -34.10 10.25 31.50
CA ARG A 324 -33.10 10.06 32.55
C ARG A 324 -33.40 8.86 33.46
N ASP A 325 -34.67 8.68 33.81
CA ASP A 325 -35.11 7.61 34.73
C ASP A 325 -35.48 6.31 33.99
N VAL A 326 -35.34 6.29 32.66
CA VAL A 326 -35.60 5.10 31.85
C VAL A 326 -34.39 4.18 31.94
N VAL A 327 -34.60 2.95 32.40
CA VAL A 327 -33.54 1.93 32.41
C VAL A 327 -33.02 1.68 30.98
N PRO A 328 -31.68 1.57 30.77
CA PRO A 328 -31.11 1.48 29.42
C PRO A 328 -31.70 0.35 28.55
N TYR A 329 -32.12 -0.76 29.14
CA TYR A 329 -32.74 -1.89 28.42
C TYR A 329 -34.17 -1.62 27.91
N LYS A 330 -34.81 -0.53 28.34
CA LYS A 330 -36.16 -0.12 27.92
C LYS A 330 -36.16 1.16 27.08
N ILE A 331 -35.00 1.65 26.66
CA ILE A 331 -34.86 2.93 25.96
C ILE A 331 -35.37 2.89 24.50
N ALA A 332 -35.38 1.71 23.87
CA ALA A 332 -35.61 1.58 22.43
C ALA A 332 -36.93 2.23 21.92
N PRO A 333 -38.10 2.06 22.57
CA PRO A 333 -39.32 2.73 22.13
C PRO A 333 -39.24 4.27 22.18
N TYR A 334 -38.51 4.82 23.16
CA TYR A 334 -38.31 6.27 23.26
C TYR A 334 -37.42 6.79 22.15
N ILE A 335 -36.39 6.03 21.78
CA ILE A 335 -35.50 6.33 20.65
C ILE A 335 -36.25 6.26 19.33
N GLN A 336 -37.10 5.25 19.14
CA GLN A 336 -37.93 5.14 17.95
C GLN A 336 -38.81 6.38 17.77
N THR A 337 -39.54 6.79 18.82
CA THR A 337 -40.38 7.99 18.79
C THR A 337 -39.59 9.26 18.49
N GLU A 338 -38.40 9.42 19.07
CA GLU A 338 -37.56 10.60 18.81
C GLU A 338 -36.99 10.57 17.38
N ALA A 339 -36.61 9.40 16.88
CA ALA A 339 -36.13 9.21 15.52
C ALA A 339 -37.22 9.52 14.48
N ASP A 340 -38.45 9.08 14.71
CA ASP A 340 -39.60 9.35 13.85
C ASP A 340 -39.94 10.85 13.82
N LYS A 341 -39.92 11.51 14.99
CA LYS A 341 -40.13 12.97 15.12
C LYS A 341 -39.11 13.76 14.29
N HIS A 342 -37.85 13.34 14.27
CA HIS A 342 -36.77 14.04 13.58
C HIS A 342 -36.45 13.47 12.18
N ASN A 343 -37.22 12.48 11.71
CA ASN A 343 -37.02 11.82 10.42
C ASN A 343 -35.61 11.24 10.23
N VAL A 344 -35.04 10.62 11.28
CA VAL A 344 -33.70 10.00 11.26
C VAL A 344 -33.78 8.49 11.48
N ASN A 345 -32.68 7.78 11.19
CA ASN A 345 -32.59 6.35 11.49
C ASN A 345 -32.50 6.15 13.02
N PRO A 346 -33.37 5.32 13.63
CA PRO A 346 -33.32 5.07 15.08
C PRO A 346 -32.03 4.40 15.55
N GLN A 347 -31.35 3.63 14.69
CA GLN A 347 -30.05 3.03 15.01
C GLN A 347 -28.97 4.09 15.25
N LEU A 348 -28.97 5.20 14.50
CA LEU A 348 -28.00 6.31 14.69
C LEU A 348 -28.15 6.93 16.08
N LEU A 349 -29.38 7.22 16.49
CA LEU A 349 -29.67 7.73 17.83
C LEU A 349 -29.34 6.70 18.92
N PHE A 350 -29.55 5.42 18.64
CA PHE A 350 -29.19 4.35 19.58
C PHE A 350 -27.68 4.18 19.76
N GLY A 351 -26.90 4.32 18.68
CA GLY A 351 -25.44 4.36 18.73
C GLY A 351 -24.94 5.51 19.60
N ARG A 352 -25.46 6.72 19.35
CA ARG A 352 -25.17 7.91 20.17
C ARG A 352 -25.54 7.71 21.64
N TYR A 353 -26.71 7.14 21.92
CA TYR A 353 -27.14 6.83 23.29
C TYR A 353 -26.14 5.90 24.00
N LYS A 354 -25.74 4.79 23.37
CA LYS A 354 -24.77 3.83 23.93
C LYS A 354 -23.44 4.49 24.26
N HIS A 355 -22.96 5.35 23.36
CA HIS A 355 -21.72 6.10 23.55
C HIS A 355 -21.82 7.05 24.75
N ASP A 356 -22.87 7.87 24.82
CA ASP A 356 -23.05 8.88 25.87
C ASP A 356 -23.22 8.28 27.27
N ILE A 357 -23.84 7.12 27.40
CA ILE A 357 -23.97 6.42 28.69
C ILE A 357 -22.80 5.46 29.00
N GLY A 358 -21.89 5.24 28.04
CA GLY A 358 -20.75 4.32 28.18
C GLY A 358 -21.12 2.83 28.26
N ILE A 359 -22.31 2.42 27.81
CA ILE A 359 -22.80 1.03 27.88
C ILE A 359 -22.98 0.45 26.48
N TYR A 360 -21.93 -0.19 25.98
CA TYR A 360 -21.91 -0.76 24.62
C TYR A 360 -22.54 -2.16 24.49
N LYS A 361 -22.72 -2.88 25.61
CA LYS A 361 -23.24 -4.27 25.63
C LYS A 361 -24.77 -4.37 25.60
N ILE A 362 -25.49 -3.27 25.43
CA ILE A 362 -26.96 -3.29 25.33
C ILE A 362 -27.36 -3.99 24.04
N LYS A 363 -28.26 -4.97 24.16
CA LYS A 363 -28.83 -5.72 23.02
C LYS A 363 -29.30 -4.74 21.93
N ASN A 364 -28.99 -5.03 20.68
CA ASN A 364 -29.45 -4.19 19.57
C ASN A 364 -30.94 -4.42 19.29
N PHE A 365 -31.68 -3.33 19.12
CA PHE A 365 -33.14 -3.36 18.89
C PHE A 365 -33.54 -2.88 17.48
N PHE A 366 -32.63 -2.22 16.75
CA PHE A 366 -32.87 -1.70 15.41
C PHE A 366 -32.01 -2.44 14.37
N GLU A 367 -32.26 -2.21 13.09
CA GLU A 367 -31.39 -2.73 12.02
C GLU A 367 -30.04 -2.04 12.09
N ALA A 368 -28.99 -2.82 12.31
CA ALA A 368 -27.63 -2.30 12.41
C ALA A 368 -26.85 -2.49 11.10
N LYS A 369 -27.22 -3.46 10.25
CA LYS A 369 -26.46 -3.72 9.03
C LYS A 369 -26.64 -2.57 8.04
N ILE A 370 -25.56 -2.27 7.34
CA ILE A 370 -25.58 -1.39 6.17
C ILE A 370 -26.12 -2.23 5.01
N LEU A 371 -27.24 -1.80 4.41
CA LEU A 371 -27.93 -2.52 3.32
C LEU A 371 -27.82 -1.78 1.99
#